data_AF-A0A0G1YMM5-F1
#
_entry.id   AF-A0A0G1YMM5-F1
#
_cell.length_a   1.000
_cell.length_b   1.000
_cell.length_c   1.000
_cell.angle_alpha   90.00
_cell.angle_beta   90.00
_cell.angle_gamma   90.00
#
_symmetry.space_group_name_H-M   'P 1'
#
loop_
_entity.id
_entity.type
_entity.pdbx_description
1 polymer ?
#
loop_
_entity_poly.entity_id
_entity_poly.type
_entity_poly.pdbx_seq_one_letter_code
_entity_poly.pdbx_strand_id
1 'polypeptide(L)' 'MDAMYYYIYDEIVQEKRFEKELIALENRLADLGITGRVARLALFRNAHELITDELRRGTITTIVAVGDDSTIHKVIDA' A
#
# COMPACT_ATOMS: atom_id res chain seq x y z
N MET A 1 2.53 4.96 -18.13
CA MET A 1 1.31 5.74 -17.82
C MET A 1 0.23 4.68 -17.60
N ASP A 2 -0.25 4.39 -16.39
CA ASP A 2 -0.48 5.28 -15.24
C ASP A 2 -0.38 4.51 -13.91
N ALA A 3 0.44 4.97 -12.97
CA ALA A 3 0.46 4.43 -11.62
C ALA A 3 -0.59 5.15 -10.76
N MET A 4 -1.88 4.96 -11.06
CA MET A 4 -2.99 5.63 -10.33
C MET A 4 -3.09 5.22 -8.86
N TYR A 5 -2.76 3.95 -8.55
CA TYR A 5 -2.85 3.39 -7.20
C TYR A 5 -1.47 3.21 -6.57
N TYR A 6 -1.36 3.61 -5.30
CA TYR A 6 -0.21 3.35 -4.44
C TYR A 6 -0.66 2.57 -3.21
N TYR A 7 -0.27 1.31 -3.16
CA TYR A 7 -0.62 0.39 -2.10
C TYR A 7 0.41 0.45 -0.99
N ILE A 8 -0.03 0.67 0.24
CA ILE A 8 0.80 0.72 1.43
C ILE A 8 0.39 -0.43 2.33
N TYR A 9 1.24 -1.45 2.39
CA TYR A 9 1.01 -2.65 3.18
C TYR A 9 1.67 -2.47 4.54
N ASP A 10 0.89 -2.58 5.61
CA ASP A 10 1.41 -2.57 6.97
C ASP A 10 2.25 -3.84 7.26
N GLU A 11 3.02 -3.82 8.34
CA GLU A 11 3.81 -4.96 8.81
C GLU A 11 2.91 -6.15 9.18
N ILE A 12 1.75 -5.91 9.81
CA ILE A 12 0.85 -6.98 10.26
C ILE A 12 0.39 -7.91 9.13
N VAL A 13 0.10 -7.35 7.95
CA VAL A 13 -0.34 -8.15 6.79
C VAL A 13 0.80 -8.92 6.15
N GLN A 14 2.05 -8.64 6.50
CA GLN A 14 3.22 -9.35 6.00
C GLN A 14 3.52 -10.62 6.80
N GLU A 15 2.81 -10.86 7.91
CA GLU A 15 2.89 -12.13 8.63
C GLU A 15 2.45 -13.30 7.74
N LYS A 16 3.15 -14.44 7.86
CA LYS A 16 2.89 -15.65 7.04
C LYS A 16 1.43 -16.12 7.04
N ARG A 17 0.68 -15.86 8.11
CA ARG A 17 -0.74 -16.24 8.22
C ARG A 17 -1.63 -15.55 7.19
N PHE A 18 -1.19 -14.45 6.57
CA PHE A 18 -1.94 -13.70 5.55
C PHE A 18 -1.40 -13.90 4.13
N GLU A 19 -0.35 -14.71 3.94
CA GLU A 19 0.33 -14.85 2.65
C GLU A 19 -0.63 -15.31 1.54
N LYS A 20 -1.48 -16.29 1.85
CA LYS A 20 -2.45 -16.84 0.89
C LYS A 20 -3.50 -15.81 0.49
N GLU A 21 -4.03 -15.08 1.48
CA GLU A 21 -5.03 -14.04 1.30
C GLU A 21 -4.46 -12.85 0.52
N LEU A 22 -3.22 -12.45 0.80
CA LEU A 22 -2.54 -11.40 0.06
C LEU A 22 -2.32 -11.76 -1.41
N ILE A 23 -1.90 -12.99 -1.70
CA ILE A 23 -1.74 -13.46 -3.09
C ILE A 23 -3.10 -13.42 -3.81
N ALA A 24 -4.17 -13.89 -3.17
CA ALA A 24 -5.50 -13.86 -3.75
C ALA A 24 -5.99 -12.42 -4.00
N LEU A 25 -5.72 -11.50 -3.07
CA LEU A 25 -6.01 -10.09 -3.21
C LEU A 25 -5.26 -9.48 -4.40
N GLU A 26 -3.93 -9.65 -4.46
CA GLU A 26 -3.07 -9.09 -5.52
C GLU A 26 -3.48 -9.60 -6.91
N ASN A 27 -3.78 -10.89 -7.04
CA ASN A 27 -4.31 -11.46 -8.29
C ASN A 27 -5.64 -10.82 -8.67
N ARG A 28 -6.56 -10.64 -7.71
CA ARG A 28 -7.85 -10.01 -7.98
C ARG A 28 -7.73 -8.54 -8.38
N LEU A 29 -6.80 -7.80 -7.78
CA LEU A 29 -6.51 -6.41 -8.17
C LEU A 29 -5.98 -6.34 -9.60
N ALA A 30 -5.14 -7.31 -10.01
CA ALA A 30 -4.64 -7.44 -11.37
C ALA A 30 -5.76 -7.76 -12.36
N ASP A 31 -6.62 -8.73 -12.06
CA ASP A 31 -7.76 -9.11 -12.89
C ASP A 31 -8.73 -7.95 -13.14
N LEU A 32 -8.87 -7.06 -12.15
CA LEU A 32 -9.73 -5.87 -12.20
C LEU A 32 -9.07 -4.67 -12.88
N GLY A 33 -7.80 -4.77 -13.29
CA GLY A 33 -7.06 -3.67 -13.92
C GLY A 33 -6.75 -2.49 -12.99
N ILE A 34 -6.85 -2.69 -11.68
CA ILE A 34 -6.52 -1.67 -10.66
C ILE A 34 -5.13 -1.89 -10.07
N THR A 35 -4.19 -2.38 -10.88
CA THR A 35 -2.80 -2.57 -10.44
C THR A 35 -2.14 -1.24 -10.08
N GLY A 36 -1.21 -1.29 -9.13
CA GLY A 36 -0.48 -0.12 -8.67
C GLY A 36 0.89 -0.48 -8.13
N ARG A 37 1.61 0.53 -7.64
CA ARG A 37 2.89 0.32 -6.96
C ARG A 37 2.64 -0.11 -5.53
N VAL A 38 3.48 -1.00 -5.02
CA VAL A 38 3.40 -1.50 -3.64
C VAL A 38 4.58 -0.96 -2.84
N ALA A 39 4.29 -0.37 -1.69
CA ALA A 39 5.24 -0.08 -0.64
C ALA A 39 4.86 -0.87 0.62
N ARG A 40 5.88 -1.41 1.29
CA ARG A 40 5.72 -2.15 2.54
C ARG A 40 6.24 -1.27 3.68
N LEU A 41 5.40 -1.00 4.65
CA LEU A 41 5.81 -0.38 5.90
C LEU A 41 6.69 -1.40 6.63
N ALA A 42 7.88 -0.95 6.98
CA ALA A 42 8.75 -1.64 7.93
C ALA A 42 8.70 -0.86 9.25
N LEU A 43 9.05 -1.51 10.35
CA LEU A 43 9.00 -0.97 11.73
C LEU A 43 9.52 0.48 11.88
N PHE A 44 10.54 0.86 11.11
CA PHE A 44 11.18 2.19 11.17
C PHE A 44 10.86 3.12 9.99
N ARG A 45 10.01 2.69 9.06
CA ARG A 45 9.73 3.44 7.83
C ARG A 45 8.46 4.27 8.01
N ASN A 46 8.56 5.57 7.79
CA ASN A 46 7.45 6.51 7.95
C ASN A 46 6.55 6.51 6.70
N ALA A 47 5.24 6.33 6.86
CA ALA A 47 4.29 6.39 5.77
C ALA A 47 4.24 7.78 5.09
N HIS A 48 4.40 8.86 5.87
CA HIS A 48 4.46 10.24 5.36
C HIS A 48 5.59 10.40 4.34
N GLU A 49 6.78 9.87 4.64
CA GLU A 49 7.92 9.96 3.72
C GLU A 49 7.67 9.17 2.43
N LEU A 50 7.18 7.93 2.55
CA LEU A 50 6.84 7.09 1.41
C LEU A 50 5.81 7.75 0.49
N ILE A 51 4.74 8.29 1.07
CA ILE A 51 3.67 8.97 0.35
C ILE A 51 4.20 10.24 -0.31
N THR A 52 4.89 11.10 0.44
CA THR A 52 5.45 12.36 -0.07
C THR A 52 6.38 12.12 -1.26
N ASP A 53 7.28 11.14 -1.15
CA ASP A 53 8.21 10.81 -2.23
C ASP A 53 7.51 10.29 -3.47
N GLU A 54 6.44 9.51 -3.28
CA GLU A 54 5.67 8.97 -4.39
C GLU A 54 4.77 10.03 -5.04
N LEU A 55 4.21 10.96 -4.27
CA LEU A 55 3.47 12.12 -4.76
C LEU A 55 4.37 13.04 -5.59
N ARG A 56 5.62 13.24 -5.19
CA ARG A 56 6.62 14.01 -5.96
C ARG A 56 6.93 13.37 -7.32
N ARG A 57 6.78 12.06 -7.45
CA ARG A 57 6.89 11.35 -8.74
C ARG A 57 5.68 11.57 -9.66
N GLY A 58 4.64 12.25 -9.17
CA GLY A 58 3.58 12.89 -9.97
C GLY A 58 2.58 11.95 -10.65
N THR A 59 2.50 10.70 -10.21
CA THR A 59 1.76 9.65 -10.93
C THR A 59 0.61 9.03 -10.16
N ILE A 60 0.55 9.21 -8.83
CA ILE A 60 -0.51 8.65 -7.97
C ILE A 60 -1.73 9.56 -7.90
N THR A 61 -2.91 8.95 -7.93
CA THR A 61 -4.20 9.61 -7.60
C THR A 61 -4.90 8.99 -6.39
N THR A 62 -4.52 7.76 -6.00
CA THR A 62 -5.17 7.02 -4.94
C THR A 62 -4.15 6.25 -4.10
N ILE A 63 -4.23 6.44 -2.78
CA ILE A 63 -3.46 5.65 -1.81
C ILE A 63 -4.38 4.58 -1.24
N VAL A 64 -3.91 3.34 -1.19
CA VAL A 64 -4.64 2.20 -0.64
C VAL A 64 -3.86 1.67 0.56
N ALA A 65 -4.35 1.94 1.76
CA ALA A 65 -3.78 1.39 3.00
C ALA A 65 -4.30 -0.04 3.22
N VAL A 66 -3.40 -0.99 3.44
CA VAL A 66 -3.71 -2.41 3.64
C VAL A 66 -3.17 -2.85 4.99
N GLY A 67 -4.06 -3.05 5.96
CA GLY A 67 -3.69 -3.42 7.32
C GLY A 67 -4.88 -3.39 8.28
N ASP A 68 -4.63 -3.06 9.53
CA ASP A 68 -5.64 -2.96 10.59
C ASP A 68 -5.98 -1.49 10.92
N ASP A 69 -6.74 -1.25 11.99
CA ASP A 69 -7.13 0.10 12.40
C ASP A 69 -5.93 1.00 12.76
N SER A 70 -4.79 0.41 13.15
CA SER A 70 -3.56 1.16 13.41
C SER A 70 -2.94 1.68 12.12
N THR A 71 -3.15 0.99 11.00
CA THR A 71 -2.66 1.42 9.68
C THR A 71 -3.26 2.75 9.26
N ILE A 72 -4.54 2.98 9.59
CA ILE A 72 -5.21 4.26 9.31
C ILE A 72 -4.45 5.40 10.00
N HIS A 73 -4.13 5.25 11.27
CA HIS A 73 -3.39 6.26 12.04
C HIS A 73 -2.01 6.54 11.44
N LYS A 74 -1.32 5.52 10.91
CA LYS A 74 -0.01 5.69 10.26
C LYS A 74 -0.11 6.47 8.94
N VAL A 75 -1.22 6.37 8.22
CA VAL A 75 -1.37 6.86 6.84
C VAL A 75 -2.15 8.18 6.76
N ILE A 76 -3.10 8.44 7.66
CA ILE A 76 -4.01 9.59 7.53
C ILE A 76 -3.33 10.95 7.77
N ASP A 77 -2.27 10.97 8.58
CA ASP A 77 -1.48 12.16 8.91
C ASP A 77 -0.31 12.39 7.90
N ALA A 78 -0.29 11.63 6.81
CA ALA A 78 0.79 11.62 5.81
C ALA A 78 0.70 12.71 4.74
#